data_AF-A0A819EVT7-F1
#
_entry.id   AF-A0A819EVT7-F1
#
_cell.length_a   1.000
_cell.length_b   1.000
_cell.length_c   1.000
_cell.angle_alpha   90.00
_cell.angle_beta   90.00
_cell.angle_gamma   90.00
#
_symmetry.space_group_name_H-M   'P 1'
#
loop_
_entity.id
_entity.type
_entity.pdbx_description
1 polymer ?
#
loop_
_entity_poly.entity_id
_entity_poly.type
_entity_poly.pdbx_seq_one_letter_code
_entity_poly.pdbx_strand_id
1 'polypeptide(L)'
;MLFLYGTDQHLKIARNLIIRFPTIMTQVYNKSKYYGENILHIAIVKRNLAMVKWLLRNIHSESNRQQLLTATATGDFFKIGQPTYYGETPLAFACCTNQWDTAEILLKHGADMNVTDSNGNTILHMLVIRNLRDIYTKFKSYWIEHQAVTKSITTENSTLMKPLNLWDRLNKDNLTPLTLAADTGRSDTLSWLLDERKKIQWTYGSVSCVLHPLDQLDVSIQEKDKKHPQCVLEVMIKNNDSKLVNPIIISLIEKKWKHFAYRILIRRFFFTLIYLLIFLATTILEQTRMEMGSVFLENLLSCSFCLCILIVQFLRLLTIRHETIIYAFACLLAWIYMFFFIMPFRFTGPFVIMIYKMLFNDVLRFCIIYIIFLAGFSQSYFVLFNRNGLQGYFSSVKQCFLGLLGDFHFEHYVKEQYLWAGTLLFILYVVIITILLLNLLIAMMGDTYKDVKRSARQLWHLERTRIVLDIESGISASKRQSSINKYWVDIQGERYLQVEQMDDDVFHFIENKNT
;
A
#
# COMPACT_ATOMS: atom_id res chain seq x y z
N MET A 1 10.17 -42.96 2.20
CA MET A 1 11.18 -43.23 1.15
C MET A 1 10.64 -44.03 -0.03
N LEU A 2 10.03 -45.21 0.15
CA LEU A 2 9.50 -46.01 -0.97
C LEU A 2 8.51 -45.23 -1.86
N PHE A 3 7.63 -44.44 -1.23
CA PHE A 3 6.70 -43.54 -1.92
C PHE A 3 7.36 -42.30 -2.57
N LEU A 4 8.59 -41.95 -2.19
CA LEU A 4 9.34 -40.83 -2.80
C LEU A 4 10.01 -41.23 -4.12
N TYR A 5 10.47 -42.47 -4.25
CA TYR A 5 11.11 -42.97 -5.48
C TYR A 5 10.10 -43.32 -6.57
N GLY A 6 8.92 -43.81 -6.21
CA GLY A 6 7.75 -43.84 -7.09
C GLY A 6 7.78 -44.83 -8.25
N THR A 7 8.75 -45.74 -8.34
CA THR A 7 8.68 -46.82 -9.36
C THR A 7 7.61 -47.85 -8.99
N ASP A 8 7.06 -48.56 -9.98
CA ASP A 8 6.00 -49.54 -9.77
C ASP A 8 6.37 -50.65 -8.77
N GLN A 9 7.65 -51.06 -8.76
CA GLN A 9 8.16 -52.04 -7.81
C GLN A 9 8.15 -51.48 -6.37
N HIS A 10 8.61 -50.23 -6.17
CA HIS A 10 8.59 -49.59 -4.86
C HIS A 10 7.15 -49.38 -4.35
N LEU A 11 6.21 -49.04 -5.24
CA LEU A 11 4.80 -48.90 -4.88
C LEU A 11 4.16 -50.25 -4.50
N LYS A 12 4.48 -51.34 -5.22
CA LYS A 12 4.03 -52.70 -4.86
C LYS A 12 4.54 -53.12 -3.48
N ILE A 13 5.84 -52.92 -3.22
CA ILE A 13 6.44 -53.21 -1.91
C ILE A 13 5.76 -52.38 -0.82
N ALA A 14 5.55 -51.09 -1.07
CA ALA A 14 4.94 -50.20 -0.10
C ALA A 14 3.49 -50.57 0.21
N ARG A 15 2.71 -51.00 -0.79
CA ARG A 15 1.35 -51.54 -0.59
C ARG A 15 1.36 -52.79 0.29
N ASN A 16 2.25 -53.75 0.01
CA ASN A 16 2.38 -54.97 0.80
C ASN A 16 2.77 -54.68 2.26
N LEU A 17 3.66 -53.70 2.49
CA LEU A 17 4.05 -53.27 3.83
C LEU A 17 2.88 -52.64 4.60
N ILE A 18 2.09 -51.79 3.95
CA ILE A 18 0.93 -51.15 4.58
C ILE A 18 -0.15 -52.17 4.95
N ILE A 19 -0.41 -53.15 4.08
CA ILE A 19 -1.37 -54.23 4.35
C ILE A 19 -0.92 -55.04 5.58
N ARG A 20 0.38 -55.32 5.69
CA ARG A 20 0.94 -56.12 6.79
C ARG A 20 1.08 -55.33 8.09
N PHE A 21 1.31 -54.02 8.01
CA PHE A 21 1.52 -53.12 9.15
C PHE A 21 0.71 -51.83 9.00
N PRO A 22 -0.60 -51.84 9.31
CA PRO A 22 -1.49 -50.70 9.11
C PRO A 22 -1.10 -49.45 9.95
N THR A 23 -0.39 -49.65 11.07
CA THR A 23 0.08 -48.58 11.95
C THR A 23 1.11 -47.65 11.31
N ILE A 24 1.77 -48.08 10.22
CA ILE A 24 2.73 -47.26 9.49
C ILE A 24 2.05 -46.08 8.80
N MET A 25 0.76 -46.20 8.44
CA MET A 25 0.03 -45.16 7.71
C MET A 25 -0.12 -43.85 8.52
N THR A 26 -0.24 -43.93 9.84
CA THR A 26 -0.46 -42.77 10.71
C THR A 26 0.85 -42.14 11.21
N GLN A 27 2.00 -42.72 10.86
CA GLN A 27 3.30 -42.19 11.28
C GLN A 27 3.64 -40.89 10.54
N VAL A 28 4.16 -39.93 11.29
CA VAL A 28 4.70 -38.66 10.78
C VAL A 28 6.22 -38.67 10.86
N TYR A 29 6.84 -37.82 10.05
CA TYR A 29 8.27 -37.67 10.04
C TYR A 29 8.75 -36.87 11.27
N ASN A 30 9.76 -37.36 11.98
CA ASN A 30 10.18 -36.80 13.27
C ASN A 30 11.42 -35.90 13.23
N LYS A 31 12.12 -35.76 12.09
CA LYS A 31 13.32 -34.88 12.03
C LYS A 31 12.93 -33.44 11.73
N SER A 32 13.66 -32.48 12.30
CA SER A 32 13.40 -31.03 12.21
C SER A 32 13.06 -30.52 10.81
N LYS A 33 13.80 -30.94 9.79
CA LYS A 33 13.62 -30.43 8.42
C LYS A 33 12.24 -30.69 7.82
N TYR A 34 11.69 -31.90 7.98
CA TYR A 34 10.39 -32.31 7.42
C TYR A 34 9.41 -32.73 8.51
N TYR A 35 9.56 -32.17 9.72
CA TYR A 35 8.77 -32.56 10.87
C TYR A 35 7.26 -32.49 10.58
N GLY A 36 6.54 -33.53 10.98
CA GLY A 36 5.09 -33.63 10.80
C GLY A 36 4.62 -34.08 9.41
N GLU A 37 5.52 -34.21 8.43
CA GLU A 37 5.18 -34.73 7.10
C GLU A 37 4.67 -36.17 7.19
N ASN A 38 3.53 -36.44 6.56
CA ASN A 38 2.92 -37.77 6.53
C ASN A 38 2.95 -38.37 5.10
N ILE A 39 2.53 -39.64 4.98
CA ILE A 39 2.48 -40.35 3.69
C ILE A 39 1.56 -39.66 2.65
N LEU A 40 0.51 -38.98 3.11
CA LEU A 40 -0.46 -38.29 2.26
C LEU A 40 0.14 -37.02 1.67
N HIS A 41 0.91 -36.24 2.44
CA HIS A 41 1.69 -35.10 1.94
C HIS A 41 2.58 -35.52 0.78
N ILE A 42 3.33 -36.61 0.95
CA ILE A 42 4.23 -37.15 -0.09
C ILE A 42 3.42 -37.57 -1.33
N ALA A 43 2.28 -38.24 -1.14
CA ALA A 43 1.43 -38.70 -2.23
C ALA A 43 0.89 -37.55 -3.09
N ILE A 44 0.49 -36.47 -2.43
CA ILE A 44 -0.02 -35.25 -3.05
C ILE A 44 1.09 -34.53 -3.81
N VAL A 45 2.26 -34.37 -3.20
CA VAL A 45 3.42 -33.73 -3.87
C VAL A 45 3.83 -34.51 -5.13
N LYS A 46 3.70 -35.84 -5.12
CA LYS A 46 3.96 -36.69 -6.28
C LYS A 46 2.84 -36.74 -7.31
N ARG A 47 1.73 -36.02 -7.10
CA ARG A 47 0.55 -35.98 -7.99
C ARG A 47 -0.04 -37.37 -8.28
N ASN A 48 0.08 -38.30 -7.33
CA ASN A 48 -0.39 -39.67 -7.52
C ASN A 48 -1.80 -39.86 -6.94
N LEU A 49 -2.81 -39.51 -7.72
CA LEU A 49 -4.22 -39.63 -7.35
C LEU A 49 -4.62 -41.07 -7.01
N ALA A 50 -4.11 -42.06 -7.75
CA ALA A 50 -4.41 -43.46 -7.51
C ALA A 50 -3.92 -43.92 -6.13
N MET A 51 -2.77 -43.42 -5.71
CA MET A 51 -2.21 -43.68 -4.39
C MET A 51 -3.00 -43.02 -3.28
N VAL A 52 -3.43 -41.77 -3.45
CA VAL A 52 -4.31 -41.08 -2.48
C VAL A 52 -5.62 -41.85 -2.31
N LYS A 53 -6.27 -42.25 -3.42
CA LYS A 53 -7.49 -43.07 -3.38
C LYS A 53 -7.26 -44.42 -2.68
N TRP A 54 -6.13 -45.07 -2.95
CA TRP A 54 -5.80 -46.35 -2.34
C TRP A 54 -5.56 -46.22 -0.83
N LEU A 55 -4.81 -45.20 -0.40
CA LEU A 55 -4.56 -44.96 1.02
C LEU A 55 -5.86 -44.71 1.79
N LEU A 56 -6.75 -43.86 1.27
CA LEU A 56 -8.01 -43.53 1.94
C LEU A 56 -8.99 -44.72 1.99
N ARG A 57 -9.00 -45.59 0.98
CA ARG A 57 -9.85 -46.80 0.95
C ARG A 57 -9.44 -47.87 1.94
N ASN A 58 -8.13 -48.00 2.24
CA ASN A 58 -7.61 -49.06 3.11
C ASN A 58 -7.58 -48.68 4.60
N ILE A 59 -8.07 -47.48 4.95
CA ILE A 59 -8.17 -47.04 6.35
C ILE A 59 -9.59 -47.33 6.85
N HIS A 60 -9.72 -48.43 7.58
CA HIS A 60 -10.99 -48.89 8.15
C HIS A 60 -11.39 -48.13 9.43
N SER A 61 -10.42 -47.55 10.15
CA SER A 61 -10.67 -46.84 11.40
C SER A 61 -10.82 -45.33 11.16
N GLU A 62 -11.94 -44.76 11.62
CA GLU A 62 -12.24 -43.33 11.49
C GLU A 62 -11.20 -42.45 12.18
N SER A 63 -10.71 -42.85 13.36
CA SER A 63 -9.69 -42.11 14.11
C SER A 63 -8.38 -42.03 13.35
N ASN A 64 -7.93 -43.14 12.74
CA ASN A 64 -6.73 -43.17 11.92
C ASN A 64 -6.88 -42.33 10.65
N ARG A 65 -8.09 -42.31 10.06
CA ARG A 65 -8.39 -41.45 8.90
C ARG A 65 -8.28 -39.98 9.28
N GLN A 66 -8.90 -39.58 10.39
CA GLN A 66 -8.83 -38.20 10.85
C GLN A 66 -7.39 -37.80 11.17
N GLN A 67 -6.63 -38.64 11.86
CA GLN A 67 -5.21 -38.38 12.15
C GLN A 67 -4.38 -38.18 10.88
N LEU A 68 -4.66 -38.95 9.81
CA LEU A 68 -3.98 -38.78 8.53
C LEU A 68 -4.38 -37.48 7.82
N LEU A 69 -5.66 -37.08 7.91
CA LEU A 69 -6.19 -35.88 7.27
C LEU A 69 -5.81 -34.60 8.01
N THR A 70 -5.63 -34.64 9.33
CA THR A 70 -5.32 -33.47 10.19
C THR A 70 -3.85 -33.32 10.52
N ALA A 71 -2.98 -34.26 10.11
CA ALA A 71 -1.55 -34.16 10.35
C ALA A 71 -0.98 -32.85 9.77
N THR A 72 -0.14 -32.15 10.54
CA THR A 72 0.43 -30.86 10.15
C THR A 72 1.94 -30.98 9.89
N ALA A 73 2.39 -30.59 8.70
CA ALA A 73 3.79 -30.54 8.32
C ALA A 73 4.42 -29.19 8.72
N THR A 74 5.01 -29.12 9.93
CA THR A 74 5.55 -27.87 10.53
C THR A 74 7.08 -27.76 10.49
N GLY A 75 7.76 -28.70 9.84
CA GLY A 75 9.22 -28.71 9.71
C GLY A 75 9.80 -27.46 9.04
N ASP A 76 11.11 -27.22 9.24
CA ASP A 76 11.79 -26.01 8.75
C ASP A 76 11.64 -25.78 7.23
N PHE A 77 11.48 -26.86 6.46
CA PHE A 77 11.25 -26.82 5.02
C PHE A 77 9.88 -26.23 4.63
N PHE A 78 8.90 -26.28 5.52
CA PHE A 78 7.53 -25.84 5.26
C PHE A 78 7.20 -24.49 5.89
N LYS A 79 8.17 -23.81 6.51
CA LYS A 79 7.96 -22.51 7.16
C LYS A 79 7.71 -21.37 6.16
N ILE A 80 7.11 -20.30 6.64
CA ILE A 80 6.89 -19.07 5.87
C ILE A 80 8.21 -18.52 5.31
N GLY A 81 8.19 -18.01 4.08
CA GLY A 81 9.38 -17.56 3.34
C GLY A 81 10.07 -18.66 2.53
N GLN A 82 9.78 -19.94 2.78
CA GLN A 82 10.21 -21.03 1.90
C GLN A 82 9.27 -21.18 0.69
N PRO A 83 9.76 -21.62 -0.49
CA PRO A 83 8.92 -21.82 -1.68
C PRO A 83 7.84 -22.90 -1.49
N THR A 84 8.00 -23.73 -0.46
CA THR A 84 7.20 -24.90 -0.09
C THR A 84 6.24 -24.66 1.07
N TYR A 85 5.95 -23.40 1.39
CA TYR A 85 4.90 -23.06 2.34
C TYR A 85 3.51 -23.36 1.76
N TYR A 86 2.88 -24.44 2.23
CA TYR A 86 1.61 -24.98 1.71
C TYR A 86 0.49 -25.11 2.75
N GLY A 87 0.59 -24.45 3.91
CA GLY A 87 -0.49 -24.41 4.91
C GLY A 87 -0.65 -25.70 5.74
N GLU A 88 0.46 -26.45 5.89
CA GLU A 88 0.69 -27.58 6.81
C GLU A 88 -0.19 -28.83 6.64
N THR A 89 -1.44 -28.71 6.21
CA THR A 89 -2.38 -29.82 6.12
C THR A 89 -2.36 -30.48 4.73
N PRO A 90 -2.70 -31.78 4.61
CA PRO A 90 -2.79 -32.47 3.33
C PRO A 90 -3.76 -31.79 2.36
N LEU A 91 -4.91 -31.32 2.86
CA LEU A 91 -5.87 -30.59 2.06
C LEU A 91 -5.28 -29.28 1.50
N ALA A 92 -4.58 -28.50 2.34
CA ALA A 92 -3.90 -27.29 1.89
C ALA A 92 -2.78 -27.57 0.88
N PHE A 93 -2.05 -28.70 1.01
CA PHE A 93 -1.07 -29.14 0.01
C PHE A 93 -1.71 -29.45 -1.35
N ALA A 94 -2.84 -30.15 -1.38
CA ALA A 94 -3.56 -30.46 -2.62
C ALA A 94 -4.01 -29.17 -3.32
N CYS A 95 -4.55 -28.23 -2.55
CA CYS A 95 -4.91 -26.90 -3.02
C CYS A 95 -3.69 -26.11 -3.53
N CYS A 96 -2.61 -26.00 -2.75
CA CYS A 96 -1.43 -25.21 -3.12
C CYS A 96 -0.64 -25.76 -4.32
N THR A 97 -0.78 -27.06 -4.61
CA THR A 97 -0.11 -27.74 -5.73
C THR A 97 -0.95 -27.81 -7.02
N ASN A 98 -2.10 -27.13 -7.03
CA ASN A 98 -3.05 -27.09 -8.15
C ASN A 98 -3.66 -28.44 -8.53
N GLN A 99 -4.15 -29.18 -7.52
CA GLN A 99 -4.75 -30.50 -7.70
C GLN A 99 -6.15 -30.56 -7.10
N TRP A 100 -7.13 -29.96 -7.79
CA TRP A 100 -8.53 -29.94 -7.33
C TRP A 100 -9.10 -31.35 -7.14
N ASP A 101 -8.88 -32.28 -8.07
CA ASP A 101 -9.42 -33.65 -7.96
C ASP A 101 -8.95 -34.36 -6.70
N THR A 102 -7.68 -34.14 -6.31
CA THR A 102 -7.12 -34.66 -5.06
C THR A 102 -7.78 -33.99 -3.85
N ALA A 103 -7.95 -32.67 -3.89
CA ALA A 103 -8.61 -31.91 -2.82
C ALA A 103 -10.08 -32.34 -2.64
N GLU A 104 -10.82 -32.51 -3.72
CA GLU A 104 -12.21 -32.96 -3.72
C GLU A 104 -12.35 -34.36 -3.09
N ILE A 105 -11.44 -35.28 -3.40
CA ILE A 105 -11.43 -36.61 -2.79
C ILE A 105 -11.15 -36.51 -1.28
N LEU A 106 -10.20 -35.67 -0.86
CA LEU A 106 -9.91 -35.47 0.56
C LEU A 106 -11.14 -34.92 1.30
N LEU A 107 -11.83 -33.94 0.71
CA LEU A 107 -13.06 -33.37 1.24
C LEU A 107 -14.17 -34.42 1.36
N LYS A 108 -14.36 -35.27 0.35
CA LYS A 108 -15.33 -36.38 0.39
C LYS A 108 -15.04 -37.42 1.47
N HIS A 109 -13.78 -37.55 1.90
CA HIS A 109 -13.36 -38.47 2.96
C HIS A 109 -13.26 -37.82 4.35
N GLY A 110 -13.82 -36.61 4.52
CA GLY A 110 -13.94 -35.96 5.83
C GLY A 110 -12.82 -34.97 6.18
N ALA A 111 -12.04 -34.49 5.22
CA ALA A 111 -11.05 -33.45 5.49
C ALA A 111 -11.74 -32.16 5.94
N ASP A 112 -11.37 -31.64 7.12
CA ASP A 112 -11.97 -30.44 7.66
C ASP A 112 -11.47 -29.18 6.91
N MET A 113 -12.42 -28.40 6.41
CA MET A 113 -12.19 -27.15 5.67
C MET A 113 -11.80 -25.98 6.57
N ASN A 114 -12.08 -26.10 7.87
CA ASN A 114 -11.95 -25.03 8.85
C ASN A 114 -10.59 -24.98 9.53
N VAL A 115 -9.70 -25.93 9.23
CA VAL A 115 -8.37 -26.03 9.83
C VAL A 115 -7.50 -24.86 9.39
N THR A 116 -6.77 -24.31 10.35
CA THR A 116 -5.75 -23.28 10.12
C THR A 116 -4.37 -23.86 10.37
N ASP A 117 -3.37 -23.32 9.70
CA ASP A 117 -1.97 -23.63 9.96
C ASP A 117 -1.43 -22.95 11.24
N SER A 118 -0.15 -23.15 11.54
CA SER A 118 0.55 -22.49 12.66
C SER A 118 0.52 -20.96 12.59
N ASN A 119 0.21 -20.33 11.46
CA ASN A 119 0.08 -18.88 11.30
C ASN A 119 -1.38 -18.40 11.39
N GLY A 120 -2.33 -19.31 11.64
CA GLY A 120 -3.76 -18.99 11.61
C GLY A 120 -4.31 -18.81 10.19
N ASN A 121 -3.54 -19.12 9.15
CA ASN A 121 -3.98 -19.02 7.77
C ASN A 121 -4.93 -20.18 7.45
N THR A 122 -6.11 -19.82 6.95
CA THR A 122 -7.04 -20.78 6.33
C THR A 122 -6.57 -21.16 4.92
N ILE A 123 -7.19 -22.18 4.33
CA ILE A 123 -6.94 -22.59 2.93
C ILE A 123 -7.10 -21.40 1.97
N LEU A 124 -8.09 -20.52 2.20
CA LEU A 124 -8.28 -19.34 1.36
C LEU A 124 -7.11 -18.36 1.43
N HIS A 125 -6.54 -18.13 2.62
CA HIS A 125 -5.31 -17.33 2.76
C HIS A 125 -4.17 -17.93 1.95
N MET A 126 -3.99 -19.25 2.03
CA MET A 126 -2.94 -19.95 1.28
C MET A 126 -3.13 -19.84 -0.24
N LEU A 127 -4.37 -19.97 -0.74
CA LEU A 127 -4.69 -19.81 -2.15
C LEU A 127 -4.41 -18.39 -2.66
N VAL A 128 -4.65 -17.37 -1.83
CA VAL A 128 -4.28 -15.97 -2.13
C VAL A 128 -2.76 -15.80 -2.18
N ILE A 129 -2.02 -16.34 -1.20
CA ILE A 129 -0.54 -16.30 -1.18
C ILE A 129 0.05 -16.99 -2.42
N ARG A 130 -0.58 -18.05 -2.92
CA ARG A 130 -0.15 -18.78 -4.13
C ARG A 130 -0.73 -18.26 -5.44
N ASN A 131 -1.66 -17.29 -5.39
CA ASN A 131 -2.37 -16.74 -6.55
C ASN A 131 -3.11 -17.82 -7.39
N LEU A 132 -3.77 -18.77 -6.73
CA LEU A 132 -4.49 -19.87 -7.38
C LEU A 132 -6.00 -19.59 -7.43
N ARG A 133 -6.40 -18.75 -8.39
CA ARG A 133 -7.78 -18.25 -8.55
C ARG A 133 -8.79 -19.37 -8.84
N ASP A 134 -8.46 -20.27 -9.76
CA ASP A 134 -9.36 -21.35 -10.20
C ASP A 134 -9.70 -22.33 -9.07
N ILE A 135 -8.73 -22.61 -8.19
CA ILE A 135 -8.96 -23.49 -7.04
C ILE A 135 -9.76 -22.75 -5.99
N TYR A 136 -9.52 -21.45 -5.81
CA TYR A 136 -10.29 -20.65 -4.88
C TYR A 136 -11.77 -20.62 -5.26
N THR A 137 -12.12 -20.41 -6.54
CA THR A 137 -13.53 -20.43 -6.98
C THR A 137 -14.17 -21.79 -6.76
N LYS A 138 -13.49 -22.88 -7.14
CA LYS A 138 -13.96 -24.26 -6.93
C LYS A 138 -14.12 -24.61 -5.45
N PHE A 139 -13.17 -24.20 -4.61
CA PHE A 139 -13.23 -24.43 -3.17
C PHE A 139 -14.37 -23.64 -2.54
N LYS A 140 -14.57 -22.38 -2.95
CA LYS A 140 -15.68 -21.54 -2.51
C LYS A 140 -17.03 -22.12 -2.92
N SER A 141 -17.18 -22.58 -4.17
CA SER A 141 -18.44 -23.20 -4.62
C SER A 141 -18.74 -24.49 -3.85
N TYR A 142 -17.74 -25.37 -3.68
CA TYR A 142 -17.88 -26.60 -2.91
C TYR A 142 -18.26 -26.32 -1.45
N TRP A 143 -17.64 -25.32 -0.82
CA TRP A 143 -17.97 -24.93 0.54
C TRP A 143 -19.42 -24.42 0.66
N ILE A 144 -19.87 -23.59 -0.27
CA ILE A 144 -21.25 -23.06 -0.30
C ILE A 144 -22.26 -24.21 -0.46
N GLU A 145 -22.02 -25.13 -1.38
CA GLU A 145 -22.87 -26.30 -1.63
C GLU A 145 -23.01 -27.17 -0.37
N HIS A 146 -21.90 -27.52 0.27
CA HIS A 146 -21.90 -28.42 1.43
C HIS A 146 -22.29 -27.75 2.75
N GLN A 147 -22.15 -26.42 2.88
CA GLN A 147 -22.65 -25.69 4.05
C GLN A 147 -24.18 -25.52 4.01
N ALA A 148 -24.78 -25.39 2.82
CA ALA A 148 -26.24 -25.35 2.64
C ALA A 148 -26.91 -26.65 3.16
N VAL A 149 -26.26 -27.80 2.96
CA VAL A 149 -26.73 -29.11 3.45
C VAL A 149 -26.69 -29.19 4.98
N THR A 150 -25.67 -28.63 5.64
CA THR A 150 -25.63 -28.60 7.12
C THR A 150 -26.67 -27.68 7.74
N LYS A 151 -27.10 -26.61 7.04
CA LYS A 151 -28.12 -25.68 7.53
C LYS A 151 -29.54 -26.25 7.49
N SER A 152 -29.85 -27.23 6.62
CA SER A 152 -31.18 -27.85 6.57
C SER A 152 -31.44 -28.85 7.72
N ILE A 153 -30.39 -29.28 8.43
CA ILE A 153 -30.48 -30.26 9.52
C ILE A 153 -30.65 -29.57 10.88
N THR A 154 -30.28 -28.28 11.00
CA THR A 154 -30.35 -27.50 12.24
C THR A 154 -31.39 -26.39 12.15
N THR A 155 -32.66 -26.74 12.00
CA THR A 155 -33.78 -25.99 12.55
C THR A 155 -34.18 -26.75 13.81
N GLU A 156 -34.18 -26.22 15.03
CA GLU A 156 -34.94 -25.03 15.44
C GLU A 156 -34.33 -24.25 16.62
N ASN A 157 -33.18 -24.62 17.19
CA ASN A 157 -32.71 -24.01 18.46
C ASN A 157 -31.22 -23.65 18.49
N SER A 158 -30.84 -22.52 17.88
CA SER A 158 -29.61 -21.82 18.27
C SER A 158 -29.65 -20.33 17.88
N THR A 159 -30.14 -19.49 18.78
CA THR A 159 -30.05 -18.02 18.75
C THR A 159 -28.64 -17.49 19.06
N LEU A 160 -27.58 -18.18 18.68
CA LEU A 160 -26.20 -17.77 18.98
C LEU A 160 -25.32 -17.92 17.73
N MET A 161 -25.00 -16.77 17.14
CA MET A 161 -24.03 -16.52 16.06
C MET A 161 -24.28 -17.21 14.71
N LYS A 162 -24.50 -16.40 13.67
CA LYS A 162 -24.29 -16.82 12.27
C LYS A 162 -22.88 -17.43 12.17
N PRO A 163 -22.69 -18.65 11.65
CA PRO A 163 -21.36 -19.22 11.50
C PRO A 163 -20.53 -18.30 10.60
N LEU A 164 -19.41 -17.79 11.13
CA LEU A 164 -18.51 -16.91 10.37
C LEU A 164 -18.09 -17.60 9.07
N ASN A 165 -18.22 -16.91 7.93
CA ASN A 165 -17.79 -17.47 6.67
C ASN A 165 -16.27 -17.65 6.65
N LEU A 166 -15.79 -18.60 5.85
CA LEU A 166 -14.36 -18.89 5.76
C LEU A 166 -13.52 -17.69 5.29
N TRP A 167 -14.10 -16.82 4.46
CA TRP A 167 -13.48 -15.60 3.92
C TRP A 167 -13.51 -14.40 4.88
N ASP A 168 -14.19 -14.52 6.02
CA ASP A 168 -14.22 -13.51 7.09
C ASP A 168 -13.30 -13.88 8.26
N ARG A 169 -12.69 -15.07 8.22
CA ARG A 169 -11.75 -15.52 9.25
C ARG A 169 -10.44 -14.76 9.17
N LEU A 170 -9.89 -14.48 10.34
CA LEU A 170 -8.64 -13.76 10.52
C LEU A 170 -7.50 -14.73 10.81
N ASN A 171 -6.33 -14.43 10.24
CA ASN A 171 -5.07 -15.06 10.63
C ASN A 171 -4.47 -14.42 11.90
N LYS A 172 -3.28 -14.87 12.32
CA LYS A 172 -2.60 -14.30 13.50
C LYS A 172 -2.26 -12.81 13.38
N ASP A 173 -2.13 -12.30 12.15
CA ASP A 173 -1.88 -10.88 11.86
C ASP A 173 -3.16 -10.04 11.78
N ASN A 174 -4.32 -10.63 12.09
CA ASN A 174 -5.66 -10.05 11.95
C ASN A 174 -6.00 -9.67 10.49
N LEU A 175 -5.48 -10.43 9.53
CA LEU A 175 -5.80 -10.29 8.11
C LEU A 175 -6.81 -11.37 7.70
N THR A 176 -7.80 -10.95 6.91
CA THR A 176 -8.67 -11.80 6.09
C THR A 176 -7.96 -12.18 4.78
N PRO A 177 -8.48 -13.13 3.98
CA PRO A 177 -7.89 -13.44 2.67
C PRO A 177 -7.87 -12.23 1.73
N LEU A 178 -8.86 -11.34 1.80
CA LEU A 178 -8.93 -10.12 0.99
C LEU A 178 -7.87 -9.09 1.41
N THR A 179 -7.74 -8.86 2.71
CA THR A 179 -6.79 -7.88 3.27
C THR A 179 -5.36 -8.39 3.18
N LEU A 180 -5.14 -9.71 3.25
CA LEU A 180 -3.89 -10.36 2.91
C LEU A 180 -3.53 -10.15 1.43
N ALA A 181 -4.49 -10.20 0.50
CA ALA A 181 -4.22 -9.91 -0.91
C ALA A 181 -3.69 -8.48 -1.09
N ALA A 182 -4.26 -7.52 -0.37
CA ALA A 182 -3.76 -6.15 -0.32
C ALA A 182 -2.36 -6.07 0.32
N ASP A 183 -2.12 -6.82 1.40
CA ASP A 183 -0.83 -6.83 2.09
C ASP A 183 0.30 -7.37 1.21
N THR A 184 0.02 -8.42 0.41
CA THR A 184 0.99 -8.99 -0.53
C THR A 184 1.33 -8.09 -1.73
N GLY A 185 0.67 -6.93 -1.90
CA GLY A 185 0.92 -6.00 -3.01
C GLY A 185 0.44 -6.48 -4.38
N ARG A 186 -0.45 -7.50 -4.42
CA ARG A 186 -0.94 -8.08 -5.67
C ARG A 186 -2.25 -7.43 -6.10
N SER A 187 -2.16 -6.37 -6.90
CA SER A 187 -3.30 -5.63 -7.46
C SER A 187 -4.32 -6.54 -8.14
N ASP A 188 -3.85 -7.49 -8.94
CA ASP A 188 -4.72 -8.29 -9.80
C ASP A 188 -5.49 -9.35 -9.01
N THR A 189 -4.88 -9.88 -7.94
CA THR A 189 -5.56 -10.82 -7.02
C THR A 189 -6.58 -10.07 -6.18
N LEU A 190 -6.26 -8.86 -5.73
CA LEU A 190 -7.19 -8.01 -4.99
C LEU A 190 -8.38 -7.60 -5.86
N SER A 191 -8.16 -7.15 -7.10
CA SER A 191 -9.24 -6.76 -8.02
C SER A 191 -10.18 -7.93 -8.28
N TRP A 192 -9.61 -9.09 -8.59
CA TRP A 192 -10.38 -10.30 -8.83
C TRP A 192 -11.19 -10.74 -7.58
N LEU A 193 -10.61 -10.68 -6.38
CA LEU A 193 -11.36 -11.00 -5.15
C LEU A 193 -12.51 -10.01 -4.90
N LEU A 194 -12.34 -8.73 -5.24
CA LEU A 194 -13.41 -7.75 -5.13
C LEU A 194 -14.52 -8.00 -6.14
N ASP A 195 -14.15 -8.43 -7.35
CA ASP A 195 -15.11 -8.84 -8.37
C ASP A 195 -15.88 -10.11 -7.97
N GLU A 196 -15.20 -11.10 -7.40
CA GLU A 196 -15.82 -12.34 -6.88
C GLU A 196 -16.81 -12.13 -5.73
N ARG A 197 -16.72 -10.99 -5.04
CA ARG A 197 -17.60 -10.62 -3.93
C ARG A 197 -18.77 -9.73 -4.37
N LYS A 198 -18.78 -9.29 -5.63
CA LYS A 198 -19.79 -8.36 -6.14
C LYS A 198 -21.13 -9.05 -6.30
N LYS A 199 -22.22 -8.34 -5.97
CA LYS A 199 -23.60 -8.78 -6.22
C LYS A 199 -24.21 -7.89 -7.29
N ILE A 200 -24.78 -8.50 -8.33
CA ILE A 200 -25.46 -7.74 -9.37
C ILE A 200 -26.88 -7.45 -8.87
N GLN A 201 -27.25 -6.17 -8.79
CA GLN A 201 -28.59 -5.75 -8.34
C GLN A 201 -29.59 -5.79 -9.50
N TRP A 202 -29.20 -5.20 -10.62
CA TRP A 202 -29.97 -5.22 -11.86
C TRP A 202 -29.03 -5.01 -13.05
N THR A 203 -29.45 -5.48 -14.21
CA THR A 203 -28.78 -5.28 -15.50
C THR A 203 -29.80 -4.78 -16.49
N TYR A 204 -29.53 -3.65 -17.14
CA TYR A 204 -30.36 -3.09 -18.19
C TYR A 204 -29.52 -2.76 -19.41
N GLY A 205 -29.66 -3.57 -20.47
CA GLY A 205 -28.81 -3.48 -21.65
C GLY A 205 -27.34 -3.67 -21.29
N SER A 206 -26.50 -2.69 -21.64
CA SER A 206 -25.07 -2.66 -21.29
C SER A 206 -24.77 -2.09 -19.90
N VAL A 207 -25.76 -1.55 -19.19
CA VAL A 207 -25.53 -0.93 -17.87
C VAL A 207 -25.93 -1.91 -16.77
N SER A 208 -25.00 -2.22 -15.87
CA SER A 208 -25.24 -3.05 -14.70
C SER A 208 -25.01 -2.24 -13.42
N CYS A 209 -25.93 -2.41 -12.47
CA CYS A 209 -25.75 -1.88 -11.12
C CYS A 209 -25.19 -2.97 -10.23
N VAL A 210 -23.96 -2.75 -9.79
CA VAL A 210 -23.16 -3.69 -9.01
C VAL A 210 -23.04 -3.21 -7.57
N LEU A 211 -23.24 -4.13 -6.64
CA LEU A 211 -23.14 -3.93 -5.21
C LEU A 211 -21.85 -4.57 -4.70
N HIS A 212 -20.94 -3.74 -4.20
CA HIS A 212 -19.70 -4.20 -3.57
C HIS A 212 -19.82 -4.15 -2.04
N PRO A 213 -19.61 -5.27 -1.32
CA PRO A 213 -19.69 -5.29 0.14
C PRO A 213 -18.57 -4.44 0.76
N LEU A 214 -18.93 -3.61 1.73
CA LEU A 214 -18.01 -2.65 2.40
C LEU A 214 -17.40 -3.16 3.70
N ASP A 215 -17.80 -4.35 4.15
CA ASP A 215 -17.40 -4.98 5.41
C ASP A 215 -15.88 -5.03 5.67
N GLN A 216 -15.07 -5.33 4.65
CA GLN A 216 -13.60 -5.44 4.75
C GLN A 216 -12.86 -4.30 4.02
N LEU A 217 -13.60 -3.48 3.25
CA LEU A 217 -13.07 -2.33 2.53
C LEU A 217 -13.05 -1.07 3.40
N ASP A 218 -14.09 -0.87 4.20
CA ASP A 218 -14.33 0.37 4.94
C ASP A 218 -14.68 0.11 6.40
N VAL A 219 -13.99 0.82 7.30
CA VAL A 219 -14.08 0.64 8.75
C VAL A 219 -15.54 0.78 9.20
N SER A 220 -16.07 -0.23 9.88
CA SER A 220 -17.37 -0.13 10.57
C SER A 220 -17.24 0.71 11.83
N ILE A 221 -18.30 1.46 12.14
CA ILE A 221 -18.37 2.43 13.26
C ILE A 221 -18.35 1.72 14.63
N GLN A 222 -18.59 0.42 14.65
CA GLN A 222 -18.65 -0.39 15.85
C GLN A 222 -17.35 -1.20 15.95
N GLU A 223 -16.32 -0.63 16.57
CA GLU A 223 -16.02 -1.09 17.93
C GLU A 223 -14.75 -0.51 18.54
N LYS A 224 -13.77 0.14 17.89
CA LYS A 224 -12.47 0.65 18.46
C LYS A 224 -11.67 -0.15 19.54
N ASP A 225 -12.23 -1.11 20.27
CA ASP A 225 -11.73 -1.69 21.53
C ASP A 225 -11.43 -3.21 21.45
N LYS A 226 -11.65 -3.84 20.29
CA LYS A 226 -11.13 -5.19 20.00
C LYS A 226 -10.09 -5.07 18.89
N LYS A 227 -9.12 -5.99 18.83
CA LYS A 227 -8.17 -6.14 17.72
C LYS A 227 -8.94 -6.12 16.40
N HIS A 228 -9.00 -4.95 15.76
CA HIS A 228 -9.81 -4.77 14.55
C HIS A 228 -9.14 -5.50 13.40
N PRO A 229 -9.91 -6.18 12.53
CA PRO A 229 -9.38 -6.63 11.26
C PRO A 229 -8.87 -5.41 10.49
N GLN A 230 -7.63 -5.46 10.00
CA GLN A 230 -7.08 -4.34 9.22
C GLN A 230 -7.92 -4.18 7.95
N CYS A 231 -8.45 -2.98 7.70
CA CYS A 231 -9.22 -2.74 6.48
C CYS A 231 -8.30 -2.67 5.25
N VAL A 232 -8.82 -2.99 4.06
CA VAL A 232 -8.04 -2.90 2.81
C VAL A 232 -7.44 -1.50 2.62
N LEU A 233 -8.18 -0.44 2.95
CA LEU A 233 -7.69 0.95 2.86
C LEU A 233 -6.52 1.24 3.81
N GLU A 234 -6.54 0.67 5.02
CA GLU A 234 -5.49 0.85 6.02
C GLU A 234 -4.22 0.08 5.61
N VAL A 235 -4.37 -1.16 5.16
CA VAL A 235 -3.26 -1.98 4.63
C VAL A 235 -2.59 -1.29 3.43
N MET A 236 -3.40 -0.74 2.52
CA MET A 236 -2.89 0.00 1.35
C MET A 236 -2.05 1.22 1.76
N ILE A 237 -2.48 1.98 2.77
CA ILE A 237 -1.72 3.12 3.29
C ILE A 237 -0.45 2.67 3.98
N LYS A 238 -0.53 1.60 4.80
CA LYS A 238 0.61 1.04 5.54
C LYS A 238 1.73 0.60 4.60
N ASN A 239 1.38 -0.07 3.50
CA ASN A 239 2.36 -0.60 2.55
C ASN A 239 2.80 0.44 1.51
N ASN A 240 2.16 1.62 1.47
CA ASN A 240 2.43 2.72 0.55
C ASN A 240 2.47 2.29 -0.93
N ASP A 241 1.68 1.27 -1.29
CA ASP A 241 1.68 0.67 -2.63
C ASP A 241 0.60 1.30 -3.50
N SER A 242 1.02 2.15 -4.44
CA SER A 242 0.12 2.84 -5.35
C SER A 242 -0.54 1.90 -6.38
N LYS A 243 -0.03 0.67 -6.57
CA LYS A 243 -0.57 -0.29 -7.53
C LYS A 243 -1.89 -0.91 -7.07
N LEU A 244 -2.17 -0.89 -5.76
CA LEU A 244 -3.39 -1.44 -5.17
C LEU A 244 -4.64 -0.58 -5.45
N VAL A 245 -4.48 0.61 -6.03
CA VAL A 245 -5.59 1.50 -6.36
C VAL A 245 -6.45 0.91 -7.48
N ASN A 246 -7.59 0.32 -7.10
CA ASN A 246 -8.61 -0.22 -7.98
C ASN A 246 -9.74 0.81 -8.24
N PRO A 247 -10.40 0.80 -9.42
CA PRO A 247 -11.63 1.55 -9.69
C PRO A 247 -12.67 1.57 -8.54
N ILE A 248 -12.87 0.46 -7.84
CA ILE A 248 -13.82 0.37 -6.71
C ILE A 248 -13.37 1.26 -5.55
N ILE A 249 -12.07 1.24 -5.21
CA ILE A 249 -11.50 2.11 -4.17
C ILE A 249 -11.63 3.57 -4.60
N ILE A 250 -11.37 3.88 -5.87
CA ILE A 250 -11.53 5.24 -6.40
C ILE A 250 -12.98 5.71 -6.23
N SER A 251 -13.97 4.90 -6.62
CA SER A 251 -15.38 5.28 -6.51
C SER A 251 -15.83 5.46 -5.05
N LEU A 252 -15.37 4.60 -4.13
CA LEU A 252 -15.61 4.75 -2.69
C LEU A 252 -15.06 6.08 -2.17
N ILE A 253 -13.82 6.39 -2.49
CA ILE A 253 -13.14 7.62 -2.05
C ILE A 253 -13.79 8.85 -2.68
N GLU A 254 -14.25 8.77 -3.93
CA GLU A 254 -15.02 9.85 -4.55
C GLU A 254 -16.35 10.11 -3.86
N LYS A 255 -17.07 9.06 -3.44
CA LYS A 255 -18.30 9.24 -2.65
C LYS A 255 -17.99 9.86 -1.29
N LYS A 256 -16.98 9.36 -0.55
CA LYS A 256 -16.55 9.96 0.72
C LYS A 256 -16.17 11.44 0.55
N TRP A 257 -15.46 11.74 -0.53
CA TRP A 257 -15.04 13.09 -0.88
C TRP A 257 -16.21 14.05 -1.06
N LYS A 258 -17.20 13.67 -1.89
CA LYS A 258 -18.38 14.50 -2.18
C LYS A 258 -19.22 14.78 -0.92
N HIS A 259 -19.32 13.81 0.00
CA HIS A 259 -20.24 13.92 1.14
C HIS A 259 -19.67 14.71 2.32
N PHE A 260 -18.41 14.49 2.71
CA PHE A 260 -17.85 15.15 3.89
C PHE A 260 -16.46 15.73 3.67
N ALA A 261 -15.54 14.99 3.02
CA ALA A 261 -14.13 15.38 3.03
C ALA A 261 -13.89 16.72 2.32
N TYR A 262 -14.57 16.96 1.19
CA TYR A 262 -14.47 18.22 0.45
C TYR A 262 -14.83 19.44 1.31
N ARG A 263 -15.96 19.39 2.02
CA ARG A 263 -16.42 20.52 2.84
C ARG A 263 -15.48 20.77 4.03
N ILE A 264 -15.01 19.70 4.68
CA ILE A 264 -14.09 19.82 5.82
C ILE A 264 -12.74 20.37 5.36
N LEU A 265 -12.19 19.87 4.24
CA LEU A 265 -10.92 20.34 3.71
C LEU A 265 -11.00 21.81 3.30
N ILE A 266 -12.06 22.22 2.58
CA ILE A 266 -12.26 23.62 2.20
C ILE A 266 -12.38 24.52 3.42
N ARG A 267 -13.11 24.08 4.45
CA ARG A 267 -13.19 24.82 5.70
C ARG A 267 -11.82 24.97 6.37
N ARG A 268 -11.03 23.88 6.43
CA ARG A 268 -9.64 23.92 6.92
C ARG A 268 -8.79 24.88 6.08
N PHE A 269 -8.89 24.84 4.76
CA PHE A 269 -8.20 25.74 3.84
C PHE A 269 -8.53 27.21 4.11
N PHE A 270 -9.81 27.57 4.22
CA PHE A 270 -10.20 28.95 4.51
C PHE A 270 -9.75 29.42 5.89
N PHE A 271 -9.82 28.56 6.92
CA PHE A 271 -9.27 28.92 8.23
C PHE A 271 -7.75 29.12 8.18
N THR A 272 -7.01 28.27 7.47
CA THR A 272 -5.57 28.44 7.28
C THR A 272 -5.26 29.67 6.45
N LEU A 273 -6.03 29.96 5.40
CA LEU A 273 -5.87 31.16 4.57
C LEU A 273 -6.14 32.43 5.39
N ILE A 274 -7.22 32.47 6.18
CA ILE A 274 -7.52 33.59 7.08
C ILE A 274 -6.39 33.75 8.09
N TYR A 275 -5.91 32.66 8.69
CA TYR A 275 -4.76 32.70 9.59
C TYR A 275 -3.51 33.27 8.89
N LEU A 276 -3.19 32.84 7.68
CA LEU A 276 -2.06 33.36 6.90
C LEU A 276 -2.25 34.82 6.49
N LEU A 277 -3.47 35.26 6.19
CA LEU A 277 -3.78 36.65 5.87
C LEU A 277 -3.71 37.54 7.11
N ILE A 278 -4.18 37.07 8.27
CA ILE A 278 -3.99 37.75 9.55
C ILE A 278 -2.50 37.82 9.85
N PHE A 279 -1.77 36.72 9.68
CA PHE A 279 -0.32 36.68 9.88
C PHE A 279 0.44 37.61 8.92
N LEU A 280 0.03 37.69 7.65
CA LEU A 280 0.56 38.65 6.68
C LEU A 280 0.23 40.09 7.10
N ALA A 281 -1.01 40.35 7.50
CA ALA A 281 -1.42 41.66 7.98
C ALA A 281 -0.64 42.05 9.24
N THR A 282 -0.41 41.13 10.18
CA THR A 282 0.50 41.37 11.30
C THR A 282 1.91 41.62 10.79
N THR A 283 2.48 40.87 9.84
CA THR A 283 3.84 41.19 9.33
C THR A 283 3.96 42.62 8.79
N ILE A 284 2.90 43.10 8.11
CA ILE A 284 2.85 44.43 7.50
C ILE A 284 2.61 45.51 8.59
N LEU A 285 1.78 45.21 9.58
CA LEU A 285 1.43 46.11 10.68
C LEU A 285 2.46 46.09 11.82
N GLU A 286 3.21 45.01 11.98
CA GLU A 286 4.18 44.71 13.04
C GLU A 286 5.54 45.38 12.77
N GLN A 287 5.49 46.52 12.09
CA GLN A 287 6.22 47.71 12.51
C GLN A 287 5.70 48.24 13.87
N THR A 288 4.61 47.70 14.43
CA THR A 288 4.16 47.82 15.83
C THR A 288 3.62 46.50 16.42
N ARG A 289 4.20 46.08 17.56
CA ARG A 289 3.91 44.86 18.37
C ARG A 289 2.43 44.49 18.50
N MET A 290 2.11 43.19 18.48
CA MET A 290 1.22 42.50 19.46
C MET A 290 1.24 40.96 19.30
N GLU A 291 1.07 40.25 20.41
CA GLU A 291 1.07 38.79 20.58
C GLU A 291 -0.31 38.15 20.31
N MET A 292 -0.36 36.88 19.86
CA MET A 292 -1.16 35.79 20.45
C MET A 292 -1.30 34.53 19.54
N GLY A 293 -1.33 33.35 20.18
CA GLY A 293 -2.24 32.24 19.82
C GLY A 293 -1.64 31.02 19.09
N SER A 294 -1.26 29.99 19.86
CA SER A 294 -0.86 28.66 19.37
C SER A 294 -2.06 27.81 18.90
N VAL A 295 -1.94 27.13 17.75
CA VAL A 295 -2.85 26.04 17.38
C VAL A 295 -2.04 24.81 16.90
N PHE A 296 -2.58 23.67 17.31
CA PHE A 296 -2.05 22.32 17.41
C PHE A 296 -1.56 21.66 16.11
N LEU A 297 -0.63 20.70 16.28
CA LEU A 297 0.13 19.96 15.27
C LEU A 297 -0.69 19.24 14.20
N GLU A 298 -0.16 19.22 12.96
CA GLU A 298 -0.08 17.99 12.16
C GLU A 298 0.93 18.11 10.98
N ASN A 299 1.99 17.27 11.06
CA ASN A 299 3.06 16.95 10.08
C ASN A 299 4.35 17.78 10.07
N LEU A 300 5.47 17.16 9.64
CA LEU A 300 6.85 17.67 9.69
C LEU A 300 7.05 19.12 9.19
N LEU A 301 6.32 19.53 8.15
CA LEU A 301 6.30 20.92 7.65
C LEU A 301 5.54 21.86 8.59
N SER A 302 4.41 21.42 9.17
CA SER A 302 3.72 22.16 10.22
C SER A 302 4.57 22.22 11.49
N CYS A 303 5.30 21.15 11.84
CA CYS A 303 6.24 21.14 12.96
C CYS A 303 7.38 22.14 12.74
N SER A 304 7.95 22.22 11.52
CA SER A 304 8.96 23.24 11.23
C SER A 304 8.39 24.66 11.36
N PHE A 305 7.16 24.89 10.90
CA PHE A 305 6.49 26.19 11.00
C PHE A 305 6.15 26.55 12.46
N CYS A 306 5.54 25.65 13.21
CA CYS A 306 5.22 25.83 14.63
C CYS A 306 6.49 25.98 15.48
N LEU A 307 7.56 25.22 15.18
CA LEU A 307 8.85 25.35 15.85
C LEU A 307 9.51 26.70 15.53
N CYS A 308 9.44 27.18 14.28
CA CYS A 308 9.87 28.53 13.94
C CYS A 308 9.07 29.61 14.67
N ILE A 309 7.74 29.47 14.79
CA ILE A 309 6.90 30.42 15.55
C ILE A 309 7.21 30.38 17.04
N LEU A 310 7.38 29.18 17.63
CA LEU A 310 7.76 29.02 19.04
C LEU A 310 9.15 29.58 19.33
N ILE A 311 10.11 29.37 18.42
CA ILE A 311 11.45 29.97 18.49
C ILE A 311 11.35 31.49 18.37
N VAL A 312 10.52 32.03 17.48
CA VAL A 312 10.28 33.48 17.39
C VAL A 312 9.71 34.03 18.69
N GLN A 313 8.69 33.39 19.27
CA GLN A 313 8.11 33.79 20.55
C GLN A 313 9.13 33.73 21.70
N PHE A 314 9.97 32.69 21.73
CA PHE A 314 11.05 32.54 22.72
C PHE A 314 12.16 33.58 22.53
N LEU A 315 12.55 33.89 21.30
CA LEU A 315 13.56 34.92 21.00
C LEU A 315 13.04 36.33 21.28
N ARG A 316 11.74 36.56 21.10
CA ARG A 316 11.04 37.81 21.46
C ARG A 316 11.06 38.04 22.97
N LEU A 317 10.86 36.99 23.77
CA LEU A 317 11.01 37.00 25.23
C LEU A 317 12.45 37.34 25.66
N LEU A 318 13.45 36.91 24.88
CA LEU A 318 14.87 37.17 25.13
C LEU A 318 15.38 38.47 24.51
N THR A 319 14.55 39.24 23.80
CA THR A 319 14.92 40.51 23.12
C THR A 319 16.09 40.40 22.12
N ILE A 320 16.24 39.25 21.44
CA ILE A 320 17.34 38.99 20.50
C ILE A 320 17.00 39.50 19.09
N ARG A 321 17.88 40.32 18.50
CA ARG A 321 17.71 40.98 17.17
C ARG A 321 17.52 40.04 15.97
N HIS A 322 17.86 38.76 16.08
CA HIS A 322 17.79 37.79 14.98
C HIS A 322 16.38 37.19 14.75
N GLU A 323 15.37 37.62 15.51
CA GLU A 323 13.96 37.20 15.38
C GLU A 323 13.42 37.40 13.94
N THR A 324 13.72 38.55 13.34
CA THR A 324 13.17 38.94 12.01
C THR A 324 13.58 37.98 10.89
N ILE A 325 14.78 37.39 10.97
CA ILE A 325 15.29 36.45 9.97
C ILE A 325 14.50 35.14 10.05
N ILE A 326 14.36 34.57 11.25
CA ILE A 326 13.65 33.31 11.47
C ILE A 326 12.18 33.47 11.12
N TYR A 327 11.60 34.63 11.45
CA TYR A 327 10.25 34.99 11.07
C TYR A 327 10.03 35.05 9.55
N ALA A 328 10.95 35.66 8.79
CA ALA A 328 10.87 35.72 7.33
C ALA A 328 10.89 34.32 6.68
N PHE A 329 11.73 33.41 7.19
CA PHE A 329 11.73 32.02 6.73
C PHE A 329 10.44 31.28 7.09
N ALA A 330 9.88 31.53 8.28
CA ALA A 330 8.60 30.95 8.69
C ALA A 330 7.47 31.37 7.73
N CYS A 331 7.41 32.64 7.33
CA CYS A 331 6.43 33.14 6.35
C CYS A 331 6.53 32.37 5.02
N LEU A 332 7.74 32.23 4.48
CA LEU A 332 7.97 31.55 3.21
C LEU A 332 7.55 30.07 3.28
N LEU A 333 7.91 29.37 4.35
CA LEU A 333 7.51 27.98 4.56
C LEU A 333 5.98 27.83 4.71
N ALA A 334 5.31 28.80 5.32
CA ALA A 334 3.86 28.81 5.48
C ALA A 334 3.13 28.91 4.13
N TRP A 335 3.65 29.71 3.19
CA TRP A 335 3.09 29.77 1.84
C TRP A 335 3.38 28.49 1.03
N ILE A 336 4.55 27.87 1.21
CA ILE A 336 4.84 26.55 0.60
C ILE A 336 3.89 25.48 1.13
N TYR A 337 3.49 25.56 2.40
CA TYR A 337 2.50 24.65 2.98
C TYR A 337 1.13 24.71 2.27
N MET A 338 0.81 25.79 1.53
CA MET A 338 -0.43 25.86 0.75
C MET A 338 -0.53 24.82 -0.37
N PHE A 339 0.60 24.30 -0.86
CA PHE A 339 0.60 23.19 -1.83
C PHE A 339 -0.05 21.92 -1.26
N PHE A 340 -0.04 21.71 0.05
CA PHE A 340 -0.72 20.60 0.70
C PHE A 340 -2.24 20.64 0.44
N PHE A 341 -2.88 21.81 0.54
CA PHE A 341 -4.32 21.92 0.32
C PHE A 341 -4.73 21.77 -1.14
N ILE A 342 -3.80 22.04 -2.06
CA ILE A 342 -4.02 21.93 -3.50
C ILE A 342 -3.77 20.48 -3.99
N MET A 343 -3.07 19.66 -3.19
CA MET A 343 -2.73 18.26 -3.51
C MET A 343 -3.94 17.33 -3.74
N PRO A 344 -5.06 17.42 -2.99
CA PRO A 344 -6.18 16.48 -3.16
C PRO A 344 -6.97 16.65 -4.44
N PHE A 345 -6.83 17.79 -5.13
CA PHE A 345 -7.60 18.07 -6.34
C PHE A 345 -7.04 17.33 -7.55
N ARG A 346 -7.94 16.83 -8.41
CA ARG A 346 -7.59 16.01 -9.58
C ARG A 346 -6.71 16.74 -10.60
N PHE A 347 -6.93 18.04 -10.78
CA PHE A 347 -6.20 18.83 -11.76
C PHE A 347 -4.78 19.14 -11.29
N THR A 348 -4.60 19.53 -10.02
CA THR A 348 -3.33 20.05 -9.49
C THR A 348 -2.50 19.01 -8.73
N GLY A 349 -3.14 18.01 -8.13
CA GLY A 349 -2.50 17.03 -7.24
C GLY A 349 -1.32 16.28 -7.85
N PRO A 350 -1.47 15.64 -9.03
CA PRO A 350 -0.36 14.97 -9.69
C PRO A 350 0.84 15.89 -9.94
N PHE A 351 0.62 17.16 -10.29
CA PHE A 351 1.71 18.12 -10.50
C PHE A 351 2.45 18.46 -9.20
N VAL A 352 1.73 18.65 -8.09
CA VAL A 352 2.33 18.90 -6.78
C VAL A 352 3.21 17.72 -6.36
N ILE A 353 2.74 16.48 -6.54
CA ILE A 353 3.52 15.25 -6.25
C ILE A 353 4.76 15.17 -7.15
N MET A 354 4.65 15.54 -8.43
CA MET A 354 5.78 15.59 -9.35
C MET A 354 6.84 16.59 -8.89
N ILE A 355 6.44 17.80 -8.50
CA ILE A 355 7.36 18.83 -7.99
C ILE A 355 8.11 18.31 -6.75
N TYR A 356 7.41 17.76 -5.75
CA TYR A 356 8.07 17.25 -4.54
C TYR A 356 9.08 16.13 -4.83
N LYS A 357 8.71 15.17 -5.69
CA LYS A 357 9.61 14.05 -6.04
C LYS A 357 10.83 14.50 -6.85
N MET A 358 10.65 15.40 -7.81
CA MET A 358 11.76 15.94 -8.62
C MET A 358 12.70 16.80 -7.78
N LEU A 359 12.13 17.66 -6.93
CA LEU A 359 12.91 18.54 -6.07
C LEU A 359 13.74 17.75 -5.06
N PHE A 360 13.17 16.71 -4.44
CA PHE A 360 13.92 15.96 -3.44
C PHE A 360 14.98 15.03 -4.06
N ASN A 361 14.69 14.36 -5.16
CA ASN A 361 15.61 13.36 -5.73
C ASN A 361 16.64 13.95 -6.69
N ASP A 362 16.23 14.82 -7.61
CA ASP A 362 17.08 15.26 -8.71
C ASP A 362 17.81 16.55 -8.39
N VAL A 363 17.10 17.53 -7.80
CA VAL A 363 17.73 18.80 -7.38
C VAL A 363 18.75 18.55 -6.29
N LEU A 364 18.50 17.63 -5.35
CA LEU A 364 19.49 17.31 -4.30
C LEU A 364 20.77 16.69 -4.89
N ARG A 365 20.66 15.73 -5.82
CA ARG A 365 21.81 15.15 -6.53
C ARG A 365 22.58 16.20 -7.32
N PHE A 366 21.86 17.10 -8.00
CA PHE A 366 22.46 18.24 -8.68
C PHE A 366 23.17 19.19 -7.72
N CYS A 367 22.57 19.54 -6.59
CA CYS A 367 23.17 20.41 -5.57
C CYS A 367 24.48 19.83 -5.05
N ILE A 368 24.58 18.51 -4.85
CA ILE A 368 25.83 17.86 -4.43
C ILE A 368 26.94 18.07 -5.47
N ILE A 369 26.66 17.79 -6.75
CA ILE A 369 27.64 17.97 -7.84
C ILE A 369 28.01 19.46 -7.95
N TYR A 370 27.01 20.33 -7.90
CA TYR A 370 27.18 21.77 -8.02
C TYR A 370 28.03 22.36 -6.89
N ILE A 371 27.85 21.91 -5.64
CA ILE A 371 28.64 22.40 -4.48
C ILE A 371 30.14 22.15 -4.68
N ILE A 372 30.53 21.03 -5.29
CA ILE A 372 31.94 20.72 -5.57
C ILE A 372 32.53 21.76 -6.52
N PHE A 373 31.84 22.05 -7.62
CA PHE A 373 32.29 23.08 -8.57
C PHE A 373 32.23 24.49 -7.98
N LEU A 374 31.16 24.80 -7.22
CA LEU A 374 31.00 26.08 -6.53
C LEU A 374 32.18 26.35 -5.58
N ALA A 375 32.58 25.35 -4.78
CA ALA A 375 33.73 25.45 -3.90
C ALA A 375 35.04 25.64 -4.69
N GLY A 376 35.28 24.85 -5.75
CA GLY A 376 36.50 24.94 -6.55
C GLY A 376 36.66 26.29 -7.27
N PHE A 377 35.60 26.79 -7.91
CA PHE A 377 35.63 28.07 -8.58
C PHE A 377 35.68 29.24 -7.60
N SER A 378 34.90 29.22 -6.51
CA SER A 378 34.93 30.28 -5.50
C SER A 378 36.30 30.41 -4.83
N GLN A 379 36.98 29.28 -4.55
CA GLN A 379 38.36 29.30 -4.06
C GLN A 379 39.32 29.89 -5.10
N SER A 380 39.18 29.51 -6.37
CA SER A 380 40.02 30.04 -7.45
C SER A 380 39.85 31.56 -7.64
N TYR A 381 38.61 32.06 -7.61
CA TYR A 381 38.30 33.49 -7.66
C TYR A 381 38.82 34.24 -6.43
N PHE A 382 38.68 33.66 -5.23
CA PHE A 382 39.19 34.23 -4.00
C PHE A 382 40.70 34.46 -4.05
N VAL A 383 41.46 33.46 -4.53
CA VAL A 383 42.92 33.54 -4.65
C VAL A 383 43.34 34.61 -5.66
N LEU A 384 42.62 34.72 -6.78
CA LEU A 384 42.96 35.60 -7.89
C LEU A 384 42.64 37.08 -7.59
N PHE A 385 41.54 37.35 -6.88
CA PHE A 385 41.02 38.71 -6.79
C PHE A 385 40.73 39.26 -5.39
N ASN A 386 40.51 38.41 -4.37
CA ASN A 386 39.88 38.90 -3.15
C ASN A 386 40.48 38.27 -1.88
N ARG A 387 41.77 38.55 -1.60
CA ARG A 387 42.51 38.00 -0.44
C ARG A 387 42.12 38.58 0.93
N ASN A 388 40.89 39.08 1.07
CA ASN A 388 40.37 39.74 2.27
C ASN A 388 39.80 38.73 3.29
N GLY A 389 40.57 37.67 3.60
CA GLY A 389 40.19 36.64 4.58
C GLY A 389 38.84 35.96 4.29
N LEU A 390 38.12 35.57 5.35
CA LEU A 390 36.84 34.84 5.23
C LEU A 390 35.75 35.62 4.48
N GLN A 391 35.68 36.95 4.66
CA GLN A 391 34.68 37.77 3.98
C GLN A 391 34.87 37.77 2.46
N GLY A 392 36.12 37.89 1.98
CA GLY A 392 36.43 37.79 0.57
C GLY A 392 36.06 36.44 -0.05
N TYR A 393 36.21 35.35 0.71
CA TYR A 393 35.80 34.01 0.27
C TYR A 393 34.27 33.91 0.15
N PHE A 394 33.49 34.37 1.15
CA PHE A 394 32.03 34.37 1.07
C PHE A 394 31.49 35.26 -0.05
N SER A 395 32.13 36.39 -0.33
CA SER A 395 31.81 37.23 -1.49
C SER A 395 32.02 36.47 -2.80
N SER A 396 33.14 35.75 -2.92
CA SER A 396 33.46 34.93 -4.10
C SER A 396 32.45 33.79 -4.29
N VAL A 397 32.06 33.12 -3.20
CA VAL A 397 30.98 32.11 -3.21
C VAL A 397 29.65 32.71 -3.67
N LYS A 398 29.28 33.88 -3.12
CA LYS A 398 28.03 34.57 -3.48
C LYS A 398 27.97 34.90 -4.97
N GLN A 399 29.04 35.42 -5.56
CA GLN A 399 29.06 35.78 -6.97
C GLN A 399 29.09 34.56 -7.88
N CYS A 400 29.82 33.50 -7.53
CA CYS A 400 29.71 32.24 -8.27
C CYS A 400 28.25 31.74 -8.23
N PHE A 401 27.62 31.72 -7.05
CA PHE A 401 26.23 31.31 -6.91
C PHE A 401 25.25 32.15 -7.76
N LEU A 402 25.40 33.48 -7.75
CA LEU A 402 24.59 34.37 -8.59
C LEU A 402 24.87 34.17 -10.09
N GLY A 403 26.10 33.84 -10.45
CA GLY A 403 26.48 33.50 -11.82
C GLY A 403 25.77 32.25 -12.36
N LEU A 404 25.36 31.29 -11.52
CA LEU A 404 24.50 30.17 -11.96
C LEU A 404 23.13 30.68 -12.44
N LEU A 405 22.60 31.73 -11.81
CA LEU A 405 21.31 32.34 -12.13
C LEU A 405 21.39 33.34 -13.29
N GLY A 406 22.59 33.52 -13.89
CA GLY A 406 22.83 34.44 -15.00
C GLY A 406 23.18 35.87 -14.56
N ASP A 407 23.36 36.12 -13.27
CA ASP A 407 23.73 37.42 -12.74
C ASP A 407 25.26 37.56 -12.63
N PHE A 408 25.88 38.09 -13.70
CA PHE A 408 27.33 38.17 -13.88
C PHE A 408 27.91 39.54 -13.51
N HIS A 409 27.93 39.89 -12.22
CA HIS A 409 28.61 41.10 -11.74
C HIS A 409 30.12 40.88 -11.52
N PHE A 410 30.84 40.55 -12.60
CA PHE A 410 32.30 40.34 -12.58
C PHE A 410 33.10 41.64 -12.76
N GLU A 411 32.44 42.76 -13.03
CA GLU A 411 33.04 44.08 -13.28
C GLU A 411 33.96 44.54 -12.14
N HIS A 412 33.69 44.13 -10.89
CA HIS A 412 34.51 44.46 -9.74
C HIS A 412 35.85 43.70 -9.67
N TYR A 413 36.00 42.58 -10.39
CA TYR A 413 37.20 41.73 -10.33
C TYR A 413 38.16 41.91 -11.49
N VAL A 414 37.74 42.61 -12.55
CA VAL A 414 38.53 42.84 -13.76
C VAL A 414 39.67 43.87 -13.53
N LYS A 415 39.94 44.28 -12.27
CA LYS A 415 40.97 45.28 -11.95
C LYS A 415 42.40 44.70 -11.85
N GLU A 416 43.11 44.87 -12.96
CA GLU A 416 44.49 45.35 -13.12
C GLU A 416 45.74 44.45 -13.00
N GLN A 417 45.71 43.18 -12.56
CA GLN A 417 46.94 42.34 -12.61
C GLN A 417 46.86 41.01 -13.39
N TYR A 418 45.72 40.30 -13.38
CA TYR A 418 45.59 38.97 -14.03
C TYR A 418 44.32 38.87 -14.89
N LEU A 419 44.12 39.84 -15.77
CA LEU A 419 42.93 39.95 -16.63
C LEU A 419 42.67 38.67 -17.43
N TRP A 420 43.71 38.15 -18.09
CA TRP A 420 43.60 36.96 -18.96
C TRP A 420 43.21 35.70 -18.18
N ALA A 421 43.77 35.49 -16.99
CA ALA A 421 43.46 34.32 -16.14
C ALA A 421 42.03 34.41 -15.59
N GLY A 422 41.59 35.62 -15.24
CA GLY A 422 40.22 35.92 -14.82
C GLY A 422 39.19 35.63 -15.91
N THR A 423 39.43 36.15 -17.11
CA THR A 423 38.56 35.93 -18.27
C THR A 423 38.49 34.44 -18.65
N LEU A 424 39.61 33.72 -18.58
CA LEU A 424 39.65 32.27 -18.82
C LEU A 424 38.80 31.50 -17.79
N LEU A 425 38.99 31.78 -16.50
CA LEU A 425 38.20 31.16 -15.43
C LEU A 425 36.71 31.47 -15.55
N PHE A 426 36.36 32.68 -16.00
CA PHE A 426 34.99 33.06 -16.28
C PHE A 426 34.39 32.26 -17.44
N ILE A 427 35.09 32.14 -18.55
CA ILE A 427 34.64 31.34 -19.69
C ILE A 427 34.47 29.87 -19.29
N LEU A 428 35.44 29.29 -18.57
CA LEU A 428 35.35 27.93 -18.04
C LEU A 428 34.17 27.75 -17.09
N TYR A 429 33.94 28.71 -16.20
CA TYR A 429 32.82 28.71 -15.27
C TYR A 429 31.48 28.70 -16.02
N VAL A 430 31.30 29.59 -16.99
CA VAL A 430 30.07 29.66 -17.80
C VAL A 430 29.87 28.35 -18.55
N VAL A 431 30.87 27.86 -19.28
CA VAL A 431 30.73 26.61 -20.05
C VAL A 431 30.39 25.42 -19.15
N ILE A 432 31.08 25.25 -18.03
CA ILE A 432 30.87 24.09 -17.16
C ILE A 432 29.54 24.21 -16.40
N ILE A 433 29.28 25.35 -15.77
CA ILE A 433 28.10 25.50 -14.90
C ILE A 433 26.83 25.73 -15.70
N THR A 434 26.85 26.66 -16.66
CA THR A 434 25.62 27.04 -17.38
C THR A 434 25.32 26.10 -18.54
N ILE A 435 26.34 25.57 -19.23
CA ILE A 435 26.10 24.67 -20.37
C ILE A 435 26.06 23.21 -19.91
N LEU A 436 27.05 22.72 -19.17
CA LEU A 436 27.08 21.29 -18.82
C LEU A 436 26.13 20.95 -17.68
N LEU A 437 26.19 21.65 -16.55
CA LEU A 437 25.41 21.27 -15.37
C LEU A 437 23.90 21.55 -15.52
N LEU A 438 23.50 22.67 -16.14
CA LEU A 438 22.07 22.91 -16.40
C LEU A 438 21.50 21.92 -17.44
N ASN A 439 22.25 21.58 -18.49
CA ASN A 439 21.79 20.57 -19.45
C ASN A 439 21.69 19.17 -18.82
N LEU A 440 22.60 18.83 -17.91
CA LEU A 440 22.50 17.61 -17.09
C LEU A 440 21.26 17.63 -16.21
N LEU A 441 20.96 18.76 -15.55
CA LEU A 441 19.76 18.91 -14.71
C LEU A 441 18.47 18.72 -15.52
N ILE A 442 18.39 19.36 -16.70
CA ILE A 442 17.24 19.25 -17.60
C ILE A 442 17.07 17.79 -18.06
N ALA A 443 18.17 17.10 -18.39
CA ALA A 443 18.13 15.69 -18.79
C ALA A 443 17.63 14.79 -17.65
N MET A 444 18.19 14.94 -16.44
CA MET A 444 17.78 14.16 -15.26
C MET A 444 16.30 14.39 -14.92
N MET A 445 15.86 15.66 -14.87
CA MET A 445 14.45 16.00 -14.65
C MET A 445 13.54 15.50 -15.76
N GLY A 446 14.02 15.48 -17.01
CA GLY A 446 13.26 14.99 -18.16
C GLY A 446 12.92 13.50 -18.04
N ASP A 447 13.84 12.68 -17.56
CA ASP A 447 13.63 11.25 -17.40
C ASP A 447 12.78 10.93 -16.16
N THR A 448 13.05 11.56 -15.02
CA THR A 448 12.21 11.40 -13.83
C THR A 448 10.80 11.95 -14.04
N TYR A 449 10.63 13.02 -14.83
CA TYR A 449 9.32 13.51 -15.24
C TYR A 449 8.49 12.45 -15.95
N LYS A 450 9.09 11.70 -16.89
CA LYS A 450 8.38 10.64 -17.61
C LYS A 450 7.97 9.52 -16.66
N ASP A 451 8.87 9.09 -15.78
CA ASP A 451 8.62 7.96 -14.86
C ASP A 451 7.62 8.32 -13.76
N VAL A 452 7.76 9.50 -13.16
CA VAL A 452 6.81 9.98 -12.15
C VAL A 452 5.46 10.24 -12.81
N LYS A 453 5.37 10.81 -14.02
CA LYS A 453 4.09 11.04 -14.71
C LYS A 453 3.29 9.76 -14.93
N ARG A 454 3.95 8.64 -15.22
CA ARG A 454 3.29 7.32 -15.37
C ARG A 454 2.64 6.85 -14.08
N SER A 455 3.30 7.06 -12.94
CA SER A 455 2.83 6.63 -11.60
C SER A 455 2.04 7.70 -10.83
N ALA A 456 2.08 8.97 -11.26
CA ALA A 456 1.57 10.12 -10.51
C ALA A 456 0.07 10.06 -10.25
N ARG A 457 -0.72 9.52 -11.20
CA ARG A 457 -2.17 9.35 -11.00
C ARG A 457 -2.48 8.38 -9.87
N GLN A 458 -1.80 7.24 -9.86
CA GLN A 458 -1.98 6.22 -8.82
C GLN A 458 -1.52 6.72 -7.45
N LEU A 459 -0.36 7.39 -7.40
CA LEU A 459 0.11 8.06 -6.18
C LEU A 459 -0.85 9.14 -5.70
N TRP A 460 -1.41 9.93 -6.60
CA TRP A 460 -2.39 10.95 -6.24
C TRP A 460 -3.64 10.33 -5.60
N HIS A 461 -4.15 9.23 -6.15
CA HIS A 461 -5.26 8.51 -5.53
C HIS A 461 -4.90 7.96 -4.14
N LEU A 462 -3.68 7.42 -3.97
CA LEU A 462 -3.20 6.93 -2.68
C LEU A 462 -3.12 8.05 -1.63
N GLU A 463 -2.51 9.19 -1.96
CA GLU A 463 -2.41 10.35 -1.06
C GLU A 463 -3.80 10.94 -0.75
N ARG A 464 -4.69 10.99 -1.75
CA ARG A 464 -6.08 11.41 -1.54
C ARG A 464 -6.81 10.48 -0.58
N THR A 465 -6.61 9.17 -0.69
CA THR A 465 -7.14 8.19 0.28
C THR A 465 -6.62 8.45 1.68
N ARG A 466 -5.30 8.69 1.84
CA ARG A 466 -4.68 9.01 3.13
C ARG A 466 -5.34 10.24 3.78
N ILE A 467 -5.54 11.31 3.02
CA ILE A 467 -6.17 12.54 3.51
C ILE A 467 -7.63 12.30 3.90
N VAL A 468 -8.38 11.51 3.11
CA VAL A 468 -9.78 11.19 3.43
C VAL A 468 -9.88 10.37 4.72
N LEU A 469 -9.01 9.39 4.92
CA LEU A 469 -8.99 8.58 6.15
C LEU A 469 -8.53 9.39 7.36
N ASP A 470 -7.57 10.30 7.18
CA ASP A 470 -7.14 11.22 8.24
C ASP A 470 -8.29 12.13 8.71
N ILE A 471 -8.98 12.76 7.75
CA ILE A 471 -10.19 13.54 8.03
C ILE A 471 -11.25 12.67 8.71
N GLU A 472 -11.44 11.44 8.27
CA GLU A 472 -12.42 10.52 8.85
C GLU A 472 -12.09 10.16 10.30
N SER A 473 -10.80 9.99 10.62
CA SER A 473 -10.32 9.69 11.97
C SER A 473 -10.57 10.86 12.95
N GLY A 474 -10.51 12.10 12.45
CA GLY A 474 -10.76 13.32 13.21
C GLY A 474 -12.25 13.69 13.41
N ILE A 475 -13.20 12.95 12.82
CA ILE A 475 -14.64 13.21 12.97
C ILE A 475 -15.21 12.47 14.19
N SER A 476 -16.10 13.12 14.95
CA SER A 476 -16.83 12.49 16.06
C SER A 476 -17.72 11.34 15.58
N ALA A 477 -17.87 10.29 16.39
CA ALA A 477 -18.59 9.06 16.00
C ALA A 477 -20.02 9.32 15.46
N SER A 478 -20.75 10.26 16.07
CA SER A 478 -22.10 10.66 15.65
C SER A 478 -22.15 11.28 14.25
N LYS A 479 -21.24 12.21 13.97
CA LYS A 479 -21.11 12.87 12.65
C LYS A 479 -20.61 11.90 11.59
N ARG A 480 -19.76 10.94 11.99
CA ARG A 480 -19.27 9.87 11.12
C ARG A 480 -20.42 8.97 10.69
N GLN A 481 -21.28 8.49 11.61
CA GLN A 481 -22.46 7.69 11.27
C GLN A 481 -23.40 8.41 10.29
N SER A 482 -23.70 9.68 10.55
CA SER A 482 -24.53 10.49 9.64
C SER A 482 -23.91 10.64 8.24
N SER A 483 -22.58 10.74 8.17
CA SER A 483 -21.86 10.86 6.89
C SER A 483 -21.77 9.53 6.17
N ILE A 484 -21.61 8.43 6.92
CA ILE A 484 -21.52 7.06 6.43
C ILE A 484 -22.84 6.68 5.75
N ASN A 485 -23.99 6.89 6.39
CA ASN A 485 -25.32 6.56 5.85
C ASN A 485 -25.68 7.23 4.51
N LYS A 486 -24.85 8.14 3.98
CA LYS A 486 -25.13 8.86 2.72
C LYS A 486 -24.53 8.19 1.48
N TYR A 487 -23.57 7.28 1.62
CA TYR A 487 -22.85 6.72 0.47
C TYR A 487 -22.94 5.20 0.27
N TRP A 488 -23.54 4.49 1.23
CA TRP A 488 -23.79 3.05 1.14
C TRP A 488 -25.28 2.75 1.23
N VAL A 489 -25.65 1.56 0.78
CA VAL A 489 -27.02 1.04 0.79
C VAL A 489 -27.07 -0.20 1.68
N ASP A 490 -28.06 -0.26 2.58
CA ASP A 490 -28.33 -1.42 3.40
C ASP A 490 -29.15 -2.44 2.63
N ILE A 491 -28.64 -3.66 2.49
CA ILE A 491 -29.38 -4.78 1.93
C ILE A 491 -29.21 -5.95 2.88
N GLN A 492 -30.31 -6.38 3.50
CA GLN A 492 -30.35 -7.51 4.44
C GLN A 492 -29.43 -7.34 5.68
N GLY A 493 -29.19 -6.11 6.12
CA GLY A 493 -28.34 -5.80 7.27
C GLY A 493 -26.84 -5.76 6.92
N GLU A 494 -26.48 -5.75 5.63
CA GLU A 494 -25.12 -5.62 5.15
C GLU A 494 -24.93 -4.33 4.34
N ARG A 495 -23.74 -3.74 4.47
CA ARG A 495 -23.40 -2.45 3.85
C ARG A 495 -22.82 -2.66 2.46
N TYR A 496 -23.45 -2.07 1.45
CA TYR A 496 -22.98 -2.15 0.06
C TYR A 496 -22.67 -0.78 -0.53
N LEU A 497 -21.61 -0.73 -1.34
CA LEU A 497 -21.34 0.35 -2.26
C LEU A 497 -21.97 0.03 -3.61
N GLN A 498 -22.94 0.85 -4.01
CA GLN A 498 -23.56 0.77 -5.32
C GLN A 498 -22.67 1.47 -6.36
N VAL A 499 -22.28 0.75 -7.41
CA VAL A 499 -21.47 1.27 -8.53
C VAL A 499 -22.15 0.85 -9.82
N GLU A 500 -22.36 1.82 -10.72
CA GLU A 500 -22.83 1.55 -12.08
C GLU A 500 -21.62 1.19 -12.94
N GLN A 501 -21.71 0.06 -13.63
CA GLN A 501 -20.70 -0.46 -14.56
C GLN A 501 -21.34 -0.55 -15.94
N MET A 502 -20.58 -0.22 -16.99
CA MET A 502 -20.99 -0.38 -18.37
C MET A 502 -20.17 -1.51 -18.98
N ASP A 503 -20.85 -2.55 -19.48
CA ASP A 503 -20.23 -3.63 -20.25
C ASP A 503 -20.24 -3.24 -21.73
N ASP A 504 -19.08 -2.80 -22.21
CA ASP A 504 -18.89 -2.41 -23.62
C ASP A 504 -19.07 -3.62 -24.57
N ASP A 505 -18.80 -4.84 -24.09
CA ASP A 505 -18.93 -6.08 -24.86
C ASP A 505 -20.39 -6.39 -25.27
N VAL A 506 -21.36 -6.02 -24.44
CA VAL A 506 -22.79 -6.18 -24.75
C VAL A 506 -23.18 -5.27 -25.91
N PHE A 507 -22.55 -4.10 -26.02
CA PHE A 507 -22.79 -3.15 -27.10
C PHE A 507 -22.29 -3.69 -28.44
N HIS A 508 -21.07 -4.23 -28.48
CA HIS A 508 -20.52 -4.84 -29.69
C HIS A 508 -21.28 -6.08 -30.16
N PHE A 509 -21.86 -6.86 -29.24
CA PHE A 509 -22.71 -8.00 -29.60
C PHE A 509 -24.03 -7.58 -30.26
N ILE A 510 -24.61 -6.44 -29.84
CA ILE A 510 -25.83 -5.89 -30.45
C ILE A 510 -25.51 -5.26 -31.81
N GLU A 511 -24.36 -4.59 -31.94
CA GLU A 511 -23.93 -3.95 -33.18
C GLU A 511 -23.63 -4.99 -34.28
N ASN A 512 -22.91 -6.08 -33.95
CA ASN A 512 -22.61 -7.17 -34.88
C ASN A 512 -23.81 -8.05 -35.27
N LYS A 513 -24.96 -7.92 -34.58
CA LYS A 513 -26.21 -8.58 -34.98
C LYS A 513 -27.07 -7.75 -35.92
N ASN A 514 -26.82 -6.44 -35.99
CA ASN A 514 -27.56 -5.50 -36.83
C ASN A 514 -26.83 -5.16 -38.13
N THR A 515 -25.64 -5.74 -38.36
CA THR A 515 -24.92 -5.81 -39.63
C THR A 515 -25.02 -7.20 -40.20
#